data_AF-A0A959QFP9-F1
#
_entry.id   AF-A0A959QFP9-F1
#
_cell.length_a   1.000
_cell.length_b   1.000
_cell.length_c   1.000
_cell.angle_alpha   90.00
_cell.angle_beta   90.00
_cell.angle_gamma   90.00
#
_symmetry.space_group_name_H-M   'P 1'
#
loop_
_entity.id
_entity.type
_entity.pdbx_description
1 polymer ?
#
loop_
_entity_poly.entity_id
_entity_poly.type
_entity_poly.pdbx_seq_one_letter_code
_entity_poly.pdbx_strand_id
1 'polypeptide(L)'
;LKADVWVTYGDIHLAINRRPVRIVGYGMYGNVQNSDQLSTANRNLSNNLDVKRTPVAKNAAGLYLEAGYDILSFWSQQRNENLYVFARIEWYDSMYKTVGNISDNPRYERTVFNLGINYLPLSSIVLKAHYNWRTLGSGEQDETLALGIGFDF
;
A
#
# COMPACT_ATOMS: atom_id res chain seq x y z
N LEU A 1 6.98 34.14 -9.93
CA LEU A 1 6.69 33.89 -8.50
C LEU A 1 7.38 32.59 -8.10
N LYS A 2 8.54 32.65 -7.44
CA LYS A 2 9.11 31.48 -6.74
C LYS A 2 8.35 31.39 -5.42
N ALA A 3 7.43 30.45 -5.32
CA ALA A 3 6.86 30.06 -4.04
C ALA A 3 7.68 28.88 -3.54
N ASP A 4 8.30 29.01 -2.37
CA ASP A 4 8.98 27.89 -1.74
C ASP A 4 7.92 26.87 -1.31
N VAL A 5 8.09 25.63 -1.80
CA VAL A 5 7.22 24.49 -1.51
C VAL A 5 8.05 23.48 -0.76
N TRP A 6 7.64 23.21 0.48
CA TRP A 6 8.27 22.21 1.34
C TRP A 6 7.42 20.94 1.32
N VAL A 7 8.09 19.80 1.14
CA VAL A 7 7.48 18.47 1.26
C VAL A 7 8.06 17.82 2.50
N THR A 8 7.17 17.45 3.42
CA THR A 8 7.54 16.71 4.63
C THR A 8 6.85 15.36 4.58
N TYR A 9 7.60 14.29 4.79
CA TYR A 9 7.03 12.96 4.95
C TYR A 9 7.67 12.26 6.14
N GLY A 10 6.94 11.32 6.72
CA GLY A 10 7.43 10.44 7.77
C GLY A 10 6.70 9.11 7.71
N ASP A 11 7.39 8.07 8.17
CA ASP A 11 6.89 6.71 8.16
C ASP A 11 7.32 5.92 9.40
N ILE A 12 6.58 4.84 9.68
CA ILE A 12 6.76 3.95 10.82
C ILE A 12 6.65 2.52 10.31
N HIS A 13 7.59 1.69 10.76
CA HIS A 13 7.65 0.27 10.43
C HIS A 13 7.59 -0.57 11.70
N LEU A 14 6.82 -1.66 11.66
CA LEU A 14 6.72 -2.65 12.72
C LEU A 14 6.90 -4.03 12.10
N ALA A 15 7.77 -4.86 12.68
CA ALA A 15 7.97 -6.23 12.22
C ALA A 15 8.22 -7.17 13.39
N ILE A 16 7.38 -8.17 13.54
CA ILE A 16 7.47 -9.24 14.53
C ILE A 16 7.47 -10.56 13.75
N ASN A 17 8.64 -11.18 13.63
CA ASN A 17 8.82 -12.45 12.94
C ASN A 17 9.23 -13.52 13.96
N ARG A 18 8.26 -14.23 14.54
CA ARG A 18 8.51 -15.31 15.51
C ARG A 18 7.58 -16.48 15.27
N ARG A 19 8.11 -17.59 14.78
CA ARG A 19 7.33 -18.81 14.58
C ARG A 19 6.50 -19.15 15.83
N PRO A 20 5.19 -19.45 15.67
CA PRO A 20 4.46 -19.59 14.41
C PRO A 20 3.87 -18.28 13.83
N VAL A 21 4.02 -17.15 14.51
CA VAL A 21 3.37 -15.87 14.17
C VAL A 21 4.29 -14.92 13.40
N ARG A 22 3.72 -14.25 12.40
CA ARG A 22 4.35 -13.13 11.70
C ARG A 22 3.40 -11.95 11.68
N ILE A 23 3.84 -10.80 12.14
CA ILE A 23 3.07 -9.55 12.07
C ILE A 23 3.98 -8.47 11.51
N VAL A 24 3.53 -7.78 10.48
CA VAL A 24 4.24 -6.67 9.86
C VAL A 24 3.27 -5.52 9.67
N GLY A 25 3.66 -4.32 10.08
CA GLY A 25 2.89 -3.11 9.89
C GLY A 25 3.75 -1.99 9.31
N TYR A 26 3.10 -1.12 8.57
CA TYR A 26 3.72 0.10 8.04
C TYR A 26 2.68 1.21 8.04
N GLY A 27 3.13 2.43 8.28
CA GLY A 27 2.32 3.62 8.12
C GLY A 27 3.17 4.76 7.61
N MET A 28 2.63 5.57 6.72
CA MET A 28 3.27 6.76 6.18
C MET A 28 2.29 7.92 6.14
N TYR A 29 2.83 9.12 6.33
CA TYR A 29 2.11 10.36 6.19
C TYR A 29 3.01 11.40 5.52
N GLY A 30 2.52 12.01 4.46
CA GLY A 30 3.18 13.08 3.73
C GLY A 30 2.32 14.33 3.67
N ASN A 31 2.93 15.49 3.86
CA ASN A 31 2.32 16.81 3.67
C ASN A 31 3.15 17.62 2.65
N VAL A 32 2.44 18.24 1.71
CA VAL A 32 2.98 19.22 0.76
C VAL A 32 2.42 20.59 1.13
N GLN A 33 3.29 21.51 1.53
CA GLN A 33 2.91 22.88 1.85
C GLN A 33 2.63 23.69 0.55
N ASN A 34 1.71 24.65 0.57
CA ASN A 34 1.37 25.52 -0.57
C ASN A 34 0.81 24.78 -1.83
N SER A 35 0.16 23.63 -1.65
CA SER A 35 -0.49 22.85 -2.74
C SER A 35 -1.48 23.66 -3.59
N ASP A 36 -2.13 24.68 -3.01
CA ASP A 36 -3.12 25.53 -3.68
C ASP A 36 -2.49 26.56 -4.62
N GLN A 37 -1.34 27.13 -4.23
CA GLN A 37 -0.58 28.04 -5.08
C GLN A 37 0.06 27.28 -6.24
N LEU A 38 0.51 26.05 -6.00
CA LEU A 38 1.07 25.17 -7.04
C LEU A 38 -0.02 24.67 -8.00
N SER A 39 -1.19 24.30 -7.49
CA SER A 39 -2.35 23.92 -8.31
C SER A 39 -2.88 25.10 -9.13
N THR A 40 -2.88 26.32 -8.57
CA THR A 40 -3.27 27.55 -9.29
C THR A 40 -2.24 27.95 -10.35
N ALA A 41 -0.95 27.78 -10.07
CA ALA A 41 0.12 27.97 -11.06
C ALA A 41 0.01 26.94 -12.20
N ASN A 42 -0.23 25.67 -11.89
CA ASN A 42 -0.46 24.62 -12.91
C ASN A 42 -1.72 24.88 -13.74
N ARG A 43 -2.77 25.41 -13.11
CA ARG A 43 -4.02 25.80 -13.76
C ARG A 43 -3.86 27.02 -14.66
N ASN A 44 -2.76 27.79 -14.55
CA ASN A 44 -2.44 28.93 -15.40
C ASN A 44 -1.37 28.65 -16.46
N LEU A 45 -0.85 27.41 -16.55
CA LEU A 45 0.06 26.99 -17.64
C LEU A 45 -0.64 27.07 -19.01
N SER A 46 0.06 27.57 -20.03
CA SER A 46 -0.47 27.69 -21.39
C SER A 46 -0.84 26.32 -21.96
N ASN A 47 -1.93 26.27 -22.75
CA ASN A 47 -2.41 25.04 -23.39
C ASN A 47 -1.41 24.43 -24.39
N ASN A 48 -0.38 25.18 -24.78
CA ASN A 48 0.66 24.77 -25.73
C ASN A 48 1.77 23.90 -25.12
N LEU A 49 1.74 23.63 -23.81
CA LEU A 49 2.83 22.93 -23.10
C LEU A 49 2.66 21.41 -23.01
N ASP A 50 1.54 20.85 -23.48
CA ASP A 50 1.23 19.40 -23.42
C ASP A 50 1.47 18.74 -22.03
N VAL A 51 1.36 19.52 -20.96
CA VAL A 51 1.54 19.05 -19.59
C VAL A 51 0.19 18.85 -18.90
N LYS A 52 0.06 17.76 -18.14
CA LYS A 52 -1.13 17.46 -17.34
C LYS A 52 -1.31 18.55 -16.26
N ARG A 53 -2.40 19.31 -16.37
CA ARG A 53 -2.80 20.37 -15.41
C ARG A 53 -3.52 19.77 -14.20
N THR A 54 -2.89 18.81 -13.54
CA THR A 54 -3.48 18.07 -12.42
C THR A 54 -3.29 18.81 -11.10
N PRO A 55 -4.34 18.88 -10.25
CA PRO A 55 -4.21 19.42 -8.90
C PRO A 55 -3.27 18.56 -8.06
N VAL A 56 -2.48 19.20 -7.20
CA VAL A 56 -1.54 18.54 -6.29
C VAL A 56 -2.23 18.38 -4.94
N ALA A 57 -2.23 17.15 -4.40
CA ALA A 57 -2.77 16.87 -3.08
C ALA A 57 -1.94 17.52 -1.98
N LYS A 58 -2.61 18.04 -0.94
CA LYS A 58 -1.93 18.63 0.22
C LYS A 58 -1.36 17.56 1.15
N ASN A 59 -2.05 16.42 1.29
CA ASN A 59 -1.67 15.33 2.16
C ASN A 59 -1.82 13.98 1.45
N ALA A 60 -0.91 13.05 1.74
CA ALA A 60 -1.03 11.64 1.39
C ALA A 60 -0.80 10.80 2.65
N ALA A 61 -1.59 9.76 2.82
CA ALA A 61 -1.45 8.83 3.93
C ALA A 61 -1.59 7.39 3.41
N GLY A 62 -0.87 6.47 4.05
CA GLY A 62 -0.99 5.06 3.74
C GLY A 62 -0.62 4.23 4.94
N LEU A 63 -1.32 3.12 5.15
CA LEU A 63 -1.00 2.15 6.18
C LEU A 63 -1.27 0.75 5.66
N TYR A 64 -0.48 -0.21 6.11
CA TYR A 64 -0.84 -1.60 5.97
C TYR A 64 -0.51 -2.37 7.24
N LEU A 65 -1.28 -3.44 7.44
CA LEU A 65 -1.04 -4.42 8.47
C LEU A 65 -1.18 -5.81 7.85
N GLU A 66 -0.15 -6.62 8.00
CA GLU A 66 -0.10 -8.03 7.61
C GLU A 66 0.04 -8.88 8.87
N ALA A 67 -0.79 -9.91 8.96
CA ALA A 67 -0.68 -10.96 9.96
C ALA A 67 -0.63 -12.31 9.27
N GLY A 68 0.30 -13.17 9.68
CA GLY A 68 0.47 -14.50 9.16
C GLY A 68 0.73 -15.51 10.28
N TYR A 69 0.31 -16.75 10.04
CA TYR A 69 0.44 -17.84 10.98
C TYR A 69 0.87 -19.11 10.25
N ASP A 70 1.87 -19.79 10.81
CA ASP A 70 2.35 -21.09 10.32
C ASP A 70 1.44 -22.21 10.83
N ILE A 71 0.58 -22.75 9.96
CA ILE A 71 -0.36 -23.80 10.37
C ILE A 71 0.30 -25.17 10.52
N LEU A 72 1.51 -25.39 9.96
CA LEU A 72 2.23 -26.65 10.12
C LEU A 72 2.85 -26.79 11.52
N SER A 73 2.90 -25.71 12.30
CA SER A 73 3.44 -25.74 13.67
C SER A 73 2.69 -26.68 14.61
N PHE A 74 1.44 -27.04 14.29
CA PHE A 74 0.64 -27.98 15.07
C PHE A 74 1.06 -29.45 14.91
N TRP A 75 1.62 -29.83 13.75
CA TRP A 75 1.92 -31.25 13.44
C TRP A 75 3.37 -31.64 13.68
N SER A 76 4.33 -30.71 13.66
CA SER A 76 5.69 -30.94 14.18
C SER A 76 6.53 -29.66 14.17
N GLN A 77 7.11 -29.29 15.31
CA GLN A 77 8.10 -28.20 15.42
C GLN A 77 9.48 -28.54 14.81
N GLN A 78 9.70 -29.81 14.42
CA GLN A 78 10.99 -30.33 13.93
C GLN A 78 11.04 -30.46 12.40
N ARG A 79 9.96 -30.14 11.68
CA ARG A 79 9.95 -30.17 10.21
C ARG A 79 10.55 -28.88 9.66
N ASN A 80 11.36 -29.00 8.60
CA ASN A 80 11.86 -27.85 7.83
C ASN A 80 10.77 -27.21 6.94
N GLU A 81 9.61 -27.86 6.81
CA GLU A 81 8.47 -27.41 6.03
C GLU A 81 7.64 -26.38 6.79
N ASN A 82 7.24 -25.29 6.13
CA ASN A 82 6.44 -24.23 6.76
C ASN A 82 5.30 -23.79 5.84
N LEU A 83 4.12 -23.55 6.40
CA LEU A 83 2.97 -23.08 5.64
C LEU A 83 2.35 -21.88 6.34
N TYR A 84 2.75 -20.70 5.89
CA TYR A 84 2.20 -19.46 6.39
C TYR A 84 0.93 -19.11 5.66
N VAL A 85 -0.19 -19.13 6.35
CA VAL A 85 -1.39 -18.44 5.90
C VAL A 85 -1.29 -16.99 6.36
N PHE A 86 -1.51 -16.03 5.48
CA PHE A 86 -1.44 -14.61 5.80
C PHE A 86 -2.64 -13.84 5.29
N ALA A 87 -3.02 -12.81 6.03
CA ALA A 87 -3.96 -11.79 5.64
C ALA A 87 -3.30 -10.43 5.79
N ARG A 88 -3.49 -9.55 4.81
CA ARG A 88 -2.98 -8.18 4.80
C ARG A 88 -4.10 -7.23 4.44
N ILE A 89 -4.25 -6.19 5.25
CA ILE A 89 -5.13 -5.06 4.97
C ILE A 89 -4.23 -3.87 4.65
N GLU A 90 -4.50 -3.21 3.53
CA GLU A 90 -3.81 -2.00 3.10
C GLU A 90 -4.87 -0.93 2.91
N TRP A 91 -4.64 0.24 3.49
CA TRP A 91 -5.44 1.41 3.25
C TRP A 91 -4.51 2.54 2.86
N TYR A 92 -4.78 3.21 1.76
CA TYR A 92 -4.04 4.40 1.41
C TYR A 92 -4.92 5.40 0.67
N ASP A 93 -4.65 6.66 0.96
CA ASP A 93 -5.30 7.79 0.34
C ASP A 93 -4.24 8.78 -0.13
N SER A 94 -4.09 8.84 -1.45
CA SER A 94 -3.16 9.75 -2.12
C SER A 94 -3.62 11.20 -2.13
N MET A 95 -4.88 11.50 -1.78
CA MET A 95 -5.46 12.84 -1.74
C MET A 95 -6.20 13.15 -0.42
N TYR A 96 -5.74 12.60 0.71
CA TYR A 96 -6.41 12.60 2.02
C TYR A 96 -6.95 13.95 2.52
N LYS A 97 -6.34 15.08 2.13
CA LYS A 97 -6.95 16.41 2.25
C LYS A 97 -6.66 17.23 1.01
N THR A 98 -7.70 17.72 0.35
CA THR A 98 -7.62 18.81 -0.63
C THR A 98 -7.93 20.14 0.07
N VAL A 99 -7.35 21.24 -0.40
CA VAL A 99 -7.67 22.59 0.08
C VAL A 99 -8.12 23.41 -1.14
N GLY A 100 -9.08 24.32 -0.92
CA GLY A 100 -9.71 25.10 -1.98
C GLY A 100 -10.89 24.41 -2.67
N ASN A 101 -11.21 24.86 -3.89
CA ASN A 101 -12.41 24.50 -4.66
C ASN A 101 -12.30 23.15 -5.40
N ILE A 102 -11.53 22.20 -4.85
CA ILE A 102 -11.20 20.91 -5.47
C ILE A 102 -11.97 19.82 -4.73
N SER A 103 -12.99 19.27 -5.40
CA SER A 103 -13.77 18.13 -4.92
C SER A 103 -12.83 17.00 -4.51
N ASP A 104 -12.95 16.57 -3.26
CA ASP A 104 -12.41 15.31 -2.79
C ASP A 104 -12.99 14.20 -3.69
N ASN A 105 -12.12 13.49 -4.40
CA ASN A 105 -12.55 12.45 -5.32
C ASN A 105 -12.29 11.10 -4.64
N PRO A 106 -13.34 10.37 -4.25
CA PRO A 106 -13.21 9.11 -3.51
C PRO A 106 -12.49 8.01 -4.29
N ARG A 107 -12.17 8.21 -5.58
CA ARG A 107 -11.31 7.31 -6.38
C ARG A 107 -9.85 7.22 -5.88
N TYR A 108 -9.40 8.17 -5.08
CA TYR A 108 -8.02 8.21 -4.56
C TYR A 108 -7.84 7.47 -3.24
N GLU A 109 -8.94 7.21 -2.53
CA GLU A 109 -8.99 6.28 -1.41
C GLU A 109 -9.06 4.85 -1.94
N ARG A 110 -8.20 3.99 -1.41
CA ARG A 110 -8.15 2.58 -1.77
C ARG A 110 -7.94 1.71 -0.55
N THR A 111 -8.79 0.71 -0.43
CA THR A 111 -8.65 -0.37 0.54
C THR A 111 -8.36 -1.65 -0.22
N VAL A 112 -7.27 -2.33 0.13
CA VAL A 112 -6.89 -3.61 -0.45
C VAL A 112 -6.85 -4.65 0.67
N PHE A 113 -7.59 -5.73 0.48
CA PHE A 113 -7.55 -6.90 1.34
C PHE A 113 -6.89 -8.05 0.58
N ASN A 114 -5.82 -8.59 1.15
CA ASN A 114 -5.03 -9.64 0.54
C ASN A 114 -5.02 -10.84 1.46
N LEU A 115 -5.44 -12.00 0.95
CA LEU A 115 -5.40 -13.27 1.66
C LEU A 115 -4.54 -14.24 0.87
N GLY A 116 -3.60 -14.91 1.52
CA GLY A 116 -2.73 -15.82 0.80
C GLY A 116 -2.06 -16.85 1.67
N ILE A 117 -1.31 -17.71 0.99
CA ILE A 117 -0.51 -18.77 1.57
C ILE A 117 0.91 -18.69 1.00
N ASN A 118 1.89 -18.95 1.86
CA ASN A 118 3.27 -19.18 1.49
C ASN A 118 3.65 -20.57 2.00
N TYR A 119 3.85 -21.52 1.08
CA TYR A 119 4.33 -22.86 1.38
C TYR A 119 5.83 -22.95 1.10
N LEU A 120 6.60 -23.32 2.11
CA LEU A 120 8.03 -23.52 2.03
C LEU A 120 8.30 -25.01 2.32
N PRO A 121 8.27 -25.89 1.30
CA PRO A 121 8.61 -27.31 1.49
C PRO A 121 10.08 -27.50 1.89
N LEU A 122 10.95 -26.62 1.40
CA LEU A 122 12.38 -26.56 1.69
C LEU A 122 12.75 -25.10 1.96
N SER A 123 13.80 -24.85 2.72
CA SER A 123 14.26 -23.47 3.00
C SER A 123 14.59 -22.67 1.74
N SER A 124 14.92 -23.37 0.64
CA SER A 124 15.29 -22.79 -0.66
C SER A 124 14.13 -22.59 -1.64
N ILE A 125 12.93 -23.13 -1.36
CA ILE A 125 11.78 -23.04 -2.28
C ILE A 125 10.62 -22.39 -1.56
N VAL A 126 10.01 -21.38 -2.18
CA VAL A 126 8.76 -20.78 -1.72
C VAL A 126 7.71 -20.84 -2.81
N LEU A 127 6.56 -21.41 -2.50
CA LEU A 127 5.36 -21.37 -3.32
C LEU A 127 4.41 -20.38 -2.67
N LYS A 128 4.01 -19.35 -3.43
CA LYS A 128 3.12 -18.30 -2.95
C LYS A 128 1.85 -18.28 -3.79
N ALA A 129 0.71 -18.27 -3.12
CA ALA A 129 -0.57 -18.03 -3.74
C ALA A 129 -1.31 -16.98 -2.92
N HIS A 130 -1.84 -15.95 -3.55
CA HIS A 130 -2.62 -14.95 -2.84
C HIS A 130 -3.71 -14.37 -3.71
N TYR A 131 -4.79 -14.02 -3.06
CA TYR A 131 -5.96 -13.41 -3.62
C TYR A 131 -6.07 -11.99 -3.07
N ASN A 132 -6.29 -11.04 -3.97
CA ASN A 132 -6.35 -9.63 -3.68
C ASN A 132 -7.76 -9.13 -4.00
N TRP A 133 -8.44 -8.56 -3.01
CA TRP A 133 -9.67 -7.79 -3.17
C TRP A 133 -9.34 -6.32 -3.02
N ARG A 134 -9.46 -5.55 -4.09
CA ARG A 134 -9.22 -4.11 -4.09
C ARG A 134 -10.53 -3.38 -4.25
N THR A 135 -10.85 -2.53 -3.28
CA THR A 135 -12.01 -1.62 -3.36
C THR A 135 -11.51 -0.19 -3.46
N LEU A 136 -11.98 0.52 -4.48
CA LEU A 136 -11.80 1.96 -4.59
C LEU A 136 -12.92 2.66 -3.79
N GLY A 137 -12.67 3.85 -3.25
CA GLY A 137 -13.72 4.64 -2.58
C GLY A 137 -14.86 5.05 -3.52
N SER A 138 -14.68 4.97 -4.86
CA SER A 138 -15.76 5.08 -5.85
C SER A 138 -16.72 3.89 -5.90
N GLY A 139 -16.45 2.81 -5.15
CA GLY A 139 -17.23 1.58 -5.13
C GLY A 139 -16.82 0.55 -6.18
N GLU A 140 -15.84 0.87 -7.04
CA GLU A 140 -15.27 -0.09 -8.00
C GLU A 140 -14.47 -1.16 -7.24
N GLN A 141 -14.73 -2.43 -7.56
CA GLN A 141 -14.07 -3.59 -6.94
C GLN A 141 -13.33 -4.39 -8.01
N ASP A 142 -12.06 -4.67 -7.74
CA ASP A 142 -11.20 -5.51 -8.56
C ASP A 142 -10.70 -6.70 -7.74
N GLU A 143 -10.79 -7.87 -8.32
CA GLU A 143 -10.35 -9.13 -7.72
C GLU A 143 -9.19 -9.70 -8.52
N THR A 144 -8.13 -10.16 -7.86
CA THR A 144 -6.96 -10.71 -8.55
C THR A 144 -6.35 -11.88 -7.78
N LEU A 145 -6.31 -13.04 -8.44
CA LEU A 145 -5.56 -14.20 -7.97
C LEU A 145 -4.16 -14.19 -8.58
N ALA A 146 -3.14 -14.35 -7.75
CA ALA A 146 -1.76 -14.42 -8.16
C ALA A 146 -1.06 -15.65 -7.57
N LEU A 147 -0.33 -16.36 -8.42
CA LEU A 147 0.47 -17.54 -8.08
C LEU A 147 1.92 -17.25 -8.44
N GLY A 148 2.85 -17.69 -7.59
CA GLY A 148 4.28 -17.48 -7.79
C GLY A 148 5.11 -18.59 -7.16
N ILE A 149 6.28 -18.81 -7.75
CA ILE A 149 7.31 -19.68 -7.21
C ILE A 149 8.59 -18.86 -7.06
N GLY A 150 9.27 -19.02 -5.94
CA GLY A 150 10.57 -18.44 -5.65
C GLY A 150 11.56 -19.53 -5.30
N PHE A 151 12.79 -19.34 -5.74
CA PHE A 151 13.91 -20.22 -5.44
C PHE A 151 15.08 -19.37 -4.93
N ASP A 152 15.73 -19.84 -3.87
CA ASP A 152 16.90 -19.23 -3.25
C ASP A 152 18.06 -20.24 -3.28
N PHE A 153 19.23 -19.82 -3.77
CA PHE A 153 20.38 -20.68 -4.09
C PHE A 153 21.64 -20.33 -3.32
#